data_AF-A0AAV4CYY0-F1
#
_entry.id   AF-A0AAV4CYY0-F1
#
_cell.length_a   1.000
_cell.length_b   1.000
_cell.length_c   1.000
_cell.angle_alpha   90.00
_cell.angle_beta   90.00
_cell.angle_gamma   90.00
#
_symmetry.space_group_name_H-M   'P 1'
#
loop_
_entity.id
_entity.type
_entity.pdbx_description
1 polymer ?
#
loop_
_entity_poly.entity_id
_entity_poly.type
_entity_poly.pdbx_seq_one_letter_code
_entity_poly.pdbx_strand_id
1 'polypeptide(L)'
;MVHDDIYRIVRRDKLILRFVSLLFKKLGKAKILDISQRMRQLGRLVSRLLQIDGTNNSLQDFITDESFDTVIRATEEVSEVMSTDDEPSKSHPLLLG
;
A
#
# COMPACT_ATOMS: atom_id res chain seq x y z
N MET A 1 9.70 -8.86 -14.46
CA MET A 1 8.27 -8.60 -14.18
C MET A 1 8.03 -9.05 -12.74
N VAL A 2 8.29 -8.16 -11.77
CA VAL A 2 8.17 -8.48 -10.34
C VAL A 2 6.70 -8.83 -10.09
N HIS A 3 6.41 -10.05 -9.66
CA HIS A 3 5.11 -10.37 -9.08
C HIS A 3 4.97 -9.53 -7.81
N ASP A 4 4.39 -8.36 -8.00
CA ASP A 4 4.22 -7.30 -7.03
C ASP A 4 3.59 -7.86 -5.75
N ASP A 5 4.33 -7.89 -4.63
CA ASP A 5 3.83 -8.42 -3.35
C ASP A 5 2.52 -7.74 -2.94
N ILE A 6 2.35 -6.48 -3.35
CA ILE A 6 1.12 -5.71 -3.23
C ILE A 6 -0.06 -6.42 -3.91
N TYR A 7 0.14 -6.97 -5.12
CA TYR A 7 -0.92 -7.70 -5.82
C TYR A 7 -1.31 -8.98 -5.08
N ARG A 8 -0.35 -9.67 -4.44
CA ARG A 8 -0.62 -10.85 -3.61
C ARG A 8 -1.44 -10.49 -2.37
N ILE A 9 -1.10 -9.39 -1.70
CA ILE A 9 -1.83 -8.87 -0.53
C ILE A 9 -3.27 -8.55 -0.92
N VAL A 10 -3.42 -7.72 -1.96
CA VAL A 10 -4.72 -7.29 -2.46
C VAL A 10 -5.60 -8.48 -2.87
N ARG A 11 -5.03 -9.49 -3.54
CA ARG A 11 -5.80 -10.66 -4.00
C ARG A 11 -6.32 -11.52 -2.84
N ARG A 12 -5.69 -11.46 -1.68
CA ARG A 12 -6.11 -12.18 -0.47
C ARG A 12 -7.10 -11.37 0.38
N ASP A 13 -7.11 -10.05 0.22
CA ASP A 13 -7.99 -9.16 0.98
C ASP A 13 -9.40 -9.06 0.39
N LYS A 14 -10.37 -9.69 1.06
CA LYS A 14 -11.77 -9.72 0.61
C LYS A 14 -12.43 -8.34 0.61
N LEU A 15 -12.04 -7.46 1.53
CA LEU A 15 -12.63 -6.12 1.65
C LEU A 15 -12.18 -5.24 0.49
N ILE A 16 -10.89 -5.27 0.15
CA ILE A 16 -10.34 -4.56 -1.01
C ILE A 16 -11.01 -5.05 -2.31
N LEU A 17 -11.15 -6.37 -2.49
CA LEU A 17 -11.79 -6.93 -3.69
C LEU A 17 -13.25 -6.50 -3.82
N ARG A 18 -14.01 -6.49 -2.71
CA ARG A 18 -15.40 -5.99 -2.70
C ARG A 18 -15.47 -4.52 -3.07
N PHE A 19 -14.62 -3.69 -2.48
CA PHE A 19 -14.56 -2.26 -2.76
C PHE A 19 -14.25 -1.99 -4.24
N VAL A 20 -13.24 -2.66 -4.80
CA VAL A 20 -12.86 -2.53 -6.22
C VAL A 20 -13.98 -3.00 -7.15
N SER A 21 -14.69 -4.09 -6.81
CA SER A 21 -15.85 -4.55 -7.58
C SER A 21 -16.96 -3.51 -7.61
N LEU A 22 -17.25 -2.87 -6.48
CA LEU A 22 -18.24 -1.78 -6.38
C LEU A 22 -17.81 -0.55 -7.20
N LEU A 23 -16.55 -0.13 -7.09
CA LEU A 23 -16.01 0.97 -7.90
C LEU A 23 -16.11 0.66 -9.39
N PHE A 24 -15.76 -0.55 -9.81
CA PHE A 24 -15.84 -0.96 -11.21
C PHE A 24 -17.27 -0.99 -11.72
N LYS A 25 -18.24 -1.48 -10.92
CA LYS A 25 -19.67 -1.43 -11.26
C LYS A 25 -20.18 0.01 -11.42
N LYS A 26 -19.71 0.93 -10.57
CA LYS A 26 -20.14 2.34 -10.57
C LYS A 26 -19.50 3.18 -11.68
N LEU A 27 -18.20 3.01 -11.91
CA LEU A 27 -17.41 3.87 -12.80
C LEU A 27 -17.15 3.25 -14.18
N GLY A 28 -17.31 1.93 -14.30
CA GLY A 28 -17.07 1.19 -15.52
C GLY A 28 -15.60 1.14 -15.94
N LYS A 29 -15.37 0.60 -17.14
CA LYS A 29 -14.03 0.36 -17.70
C LYS A 29 -13.21 1.63 -17.91
N ALA A 30 -13.87 2.78 -18.13
CA ALA A 30 -13.20 4.05 -18.38
C ALA A 30 -12.31 4.52 -17.22
N LYS A 31 -12.56 4.02 -16.00
CA LYS A 31 -11.78 4.36 -14.80
C LYS A 31 -10.88 3.22 -14.30
N ILE A 32 -10.59 2.22 -15.14
CA ILE A 32 -9.82 1.04 -14.71
C ILE A 32 -8.43 1.37 -14.17
N LEU A 33 -7.76 2.39 -14.72
CA LEU A 33 -6.43 2.82 -14.26
C LEU A 33 -6.50 3.46 -12.87
N ASP A 34 -7.48 4.33 -12.63
CA ASP A 34 -7.72 4.95 -11.31
C ASP A 34 -8.10 3.89 -10.27
N ILE A 35 -8.98 2.94 -10.65
CA ILE A 35 -9.36 1.82 -9.79
C ILE A 35 -8.14 0.95 -9.44
N SER A 36 -7.28 0.66 -10.42
CA SER A 36 -6.04 -0.08 -10.21
C SER A 36 -5.07 0.68 -9.30
N GLN A 37 -4.97 2.00 -9.43
CA GLN A 37 -4.15 2.83 -8.55
C GLN A 37 -4.67 2.81 -7.10
N ARG A 38 -5.97 2.96 -6.89
CA ARG A 38 -6.60 2.84 -5.56
C ARG A 38 -6.39 1.46 -4.94
N MET A 39 -6.53 0.41 -5.75
CA MET A 39 -6.27 -0.97 -5.34
C MET A 39 -4.83 -1.15 -4.87
N ARG A 40 -3.85 -0.54 -5.57
CA ARG A 40 -2.44 -0.54 -5.17
C ARG A 40 -2.18 0.25 -3.89
N GLN A 41 -2.82 1.41 -3.72
CA GLN A 41 -2.72 2.22 -2.51
C GLN A 41 -3.24 1.45 -1.28
N LEU A 42 -4.40 0.80 -1.40
CA LEU A 42 -4.94 -0.07 -0.35
C LEU A 42 -4.01 -1.24 -0.04
N GLY A 43 -3.42 -1.86 -1.07
CA GLY A 43 -2.43 -2.93 -0.87
C GLY A 43 -1.18 -2.48 -0.12
N ARG A 44 -0.69 -1.25 -0.39
CA ARG A 44 0.44 -0.66 0.35
C ARG A 44 0.10 -0.40 1.81
N LEU A 45 -1.09 0.15 2.07
CA LEU A 45 -1.59 0.37 3.43
C LEU A 45 -1.67 -0.94 4.21
N VAL A 46 -2.33 -1.97 3.65
CA VAL A 46 -2.40 -3.28 4.30
C VAL A 46 -1.02 -3.88 4.50
N SER A 47 -0.13 -3.79 3.51
CA SER A 47 1.25 -4.25 3.67
C SER A 47 1.94 -3.60 4.86
N ARG A 48 1.69 -2.31 5.11
CA ARG A 48 2.32 -1.61 6.21
C ARG A 48 1.67 -1.96 7.56
N LEU A 49 0.35 -2.05 7.61
CA LEU A 49 -0.39 -2.51 8.79
C LEU A 49 0.08 -3.89 9.26
N LEU A 50 0.27 -4.83 8.32
CA LEU A 50 0.79 -6.17 8.61
C LEU A 50 2.22 -6.15 9.17
N GLN A 51 3.05 -5.18 8.79
CA GLN A 51 4.40 -5.03 9.33
C GLN A 51 4.41 -4.46 10.75
N ILE A 52 3.40 -3.64 11.11
CA ILE A 52 3.32 -3.01 12.42
C ILE A 52 2.74 -3.96 13.47
N ASP A 53 1.64 -4.63 13.12
CA ASP A 53 0.85 -5.40 14.09
C ASP A 53 1.13 -6.92 14.07
N GLY A 54 1.51 -7.47 12.90
CA GLY A 54 1.99 -8.86 12.76
C GLY A 54 0.98 -9.98 13.07
N THR A 55 -0.20 -9.66 13.63
CA THR A 55 -1.21 -10.64 14.07
C THR A 55 -2.43 -10.69 13.15
N ASN A 56 -2.83 -9.53 12.64
CA ASN A 56 -3.93 -9.39 11.70
C ASN A 56 -3.55 -9.79 10.28
N ASN A 57 -4.54 -10.14 9.44
CA ASN A 57 -4.29 -10.67 8.08
C ASN A 57 -5.04 -9.92 6.97
N SER A 58 -5.96 -9.03 7.32
CA SER A 58 -6.78 -8.30 6.35
C SER A 58 -7.09 -6.88 6.81
N LEU A 59 -7.44 -6.01 5.86
CA LEU A 59 -7.85 -4.64 6.13
C LEU A 59 -9.05 -4.57 7.09
N GLN A 60 -9.95 -5.55 7.05
CA GLN A 60 -11.14 -5.59 7.91
C GLN A 60 -10.78 -5.68 9.40
N ASP A 61 -9.67 -6.33 9.73
CA ASP A 61 -9.24 -6.54 11.11
C ASP A 61 -8.76 -5.23 11.76
N PHE A 62 -8.38 -4.24 10.94
CA PHE A 62 -7.95 -2.90 11.38
C PHE A 62 -9.09 -1.87 11.42
N ILE A 63 -10.33 -2.25 11.12
CA ILE A 63 -11.50 -1.36 11.20
C ILE A 63 -12.13 -1.53 12.59
N THR A 64 -11.35 -1.19 13.60
CA THR A 64 -11.75 -1.17 15.02
C THR A 64 -11.23 0.11 15.66
N ASP A 65 -11.89 0.56 16.73
CA ASP A 65 -11.48 1.76 17.46
C ASP A 65 -10.04 1.62 18.00
N GLU A 66 -9.66 0.41 18.43
CA GLU A 66 -8.33 0.08 18.95
C GLU A 66 -7.22 0.21 17.90
N SER A 67 -7.55 0.00 16.63
CA SER A 67 -6.60 0.05 15.52
C SER A 67 -6.47 1.45 14.91
N PHE A 68 -7.24 2.45 15.38
CA PHE A 68 -7.34 3.77 14.76
C PHE A 68 -5.97 4.45 14.63
N ASP A 69 -5.23 4.56 15.73
CA ASP A 69 -3.91 5.20 15.74
C ASP A 69 -2.90 4.45 14.85
N THR A 70 -2.98 3.12 14.83
CA THR A 70 -2.17 2.28 13.95
C THR A 70 -2.46 2.54 12.47
N VAL A 71 -3.73 2.72 12.12
CA VAL A 71 -4.15 3.05 10.75
C VAL A 71 -3.67 4.44 10.34
N ILE A 72 -3.78 5.44 11.21
CA ILE A 72 -3.29 6.79 10.96
C ILE A 72 -1.78 6.77 10.72
N ARG A 73 -1.02 6.15 11.64
CA ARG A 73 0.43 6.01 11.52
C ARG A 73 0.85 5.29 10.24
N ALA A 74 0.20 4.16 9.92
CA ALA A 74 0.50 3.43 8.69
C ALA A 74 0.20 4.26 7.43
N THR A 75 -0.81 5.12 7.49
CA THR A 75 -1.17 6.02 6.38
C THR A 75 -0.15 7.12 6.18
N GLU A 76 0.35 7.73 7.26
CA GLU A 76 1.43 8.71 7.24
C GLU A 76 2.70 8.11 6.62
N GLU A 77 3.13 6.94 7.13
CA GLU A 77 4.33 6.26 6.65
C GLU A 77 4.23 5.85 5.17
N VAL A 78 3.04 5.45 4.67
CA VAL A 78 2.84 5.14 3.25
C VAL A 78 2.78 6.39 2.37
N SER A 79 2.41 7.55 2.94
CA SER A 79 2.32 8.83 2.23
C SER A 79 3.68 9.53 2.15
N GLU A 80 4.50 9.46 3.19
CA GLU A 80 5.85 10.06 3.24
C GLU A 80 6.82 9.39 2.26
N VAL A 81 6.65 8.09 1.99
CA VAL A 81 7.44 7.34 0.99
C VAL A 81 7.19 7.86 -0.45
N MET A 82 6.21 8.76 -0.67
CA MET A 82 6.01 9.43 -1.96
C MET A 82 6.84 10.72 -2.12
N SER A 83 7.67 11.09 -1.15
CA SER A 83 8.46 12.35 -1.16
C SER A 83 9.98 12.17 -1.25
N THR A 84 10.50 10.96 -1.45
CA THR A 84 11.95 10.74 -1.62
C THR A 84 12.27 10.10 -2.97
N ASP A 85 12.05 10.85 -4.05
CA ASP A 85 12.96 10.80 -5.20
C ASP A 85 13.95 11.95 -4.99
N ASP A 86 15.06 11.71 -4.28
CA ASP A 86 16.28 12.53 -4.41
C ASP A 86 17.53 11.68 -4.11
N GLU A 87 18.31 11.50 -5.18
CA GLU A 87 19.68 10.99 -5.32
C GLU A 87 20.23 9.85 -4.43
N PRO A 88 20.72 8.75 -5.04
CA PRO A 88 21.81 7.98 -4.42
C PRO A 88 23.08 8.84 -4.45
N SER A 89 23.42 9.44 -3.32
CA SER A 89 24.76 9.97 -3.06
C SER A 89 25.80 8.91 -3.44
N LYS A 90 26.42 9.07 -4.61
CA LYS A 90 27.61 8.32 -4.99
C LYS A 90 28.71 8.70 -4.00
N SER A 91 28.95 7.85 -3.01
CA SER A 91 30.21 7.88 -2.28
C SER A 91 31.33 7.58 -3.28
N HIS A 92 32.01 8.63 -3.74
CA HIS A 92 33.28 8.52 -4.44
C HIS A 92 34.29 7.85 -3.49
N PRO A 93 34.94 6.75 -3.88
CA PRO A 93 36.10 6.27 -3.14
C PRO A 93 37.24 7.28 -3.35
N LEU A 94 37.75 7.84 -2.25
CA LEU A 94 38.99 8.59 -2.24
C LEU A 94 40.11 7.64 -2.70
N LEU A 95 40.59 7.85 -3.93
CA LEU A 95 41.83 7.25 -4.40
C LEU A 95 42.98 7.82 -3.57
N LEU A 96 43.72 6.92 -2.92
CA LEU A 96 45.07 7.19 -2.43
C LEU A 96 45.93 7.72 -3.59
N GLY A 97 46.64 8.81 -3.31
CA GLY A 97 47.74 9.36 -4.11
C GLY A 97 48.56 10.29 -3.24
#